data_AF-A0A831SFI1-F1
#
_entry.id   AF-A0A831SFI1-F1
#
_cell.length_a   1.000
_cell.length_b   1.000
_cell.length_c   1.000
_cell.angle_alpha   90.00
_cell.angle_beta   90.00
_cell.angle_gamma   90.00
#
_symmetry.space_group_name_H-M   'P 1'
#
loop_
_entity.id
_entity.type
_entity.pdbx_description
1 polymer ?
#
loop_
_entity_poly.entity_id
_entity_poly.type
_entity_poly.pdbx_seq_one_letter_code
_entity_poly.pdbx_strand_id
1 'polypeptide(L)' 'MEIYNYDKSWVDYREQKMLTKSQVGKRVKIFYNHRGREKNFYGVLKSVHGDEIELEQKRQSVYLRLPEVIALEVIED' A
#
# COMPACT_ATOMS: atom_id res chain seq x y z
N MET A 1 7.79 -34.11 0.43
CA MET A 1 7.23 -33.12 1.36
C MET A 1 8.03 -31.84 1.15
N GLU A 2 7.62 -31.01 0.20
CA GLU A 2 8.19 -29.68 0.01
C GLU A 2 7.33 -28.71 0.81
N ILE A 3 7.92 -28.18 1.88
CA ILE A 3 7.30 -27.14 2.69
C ILE A 3 7.59 -25.82 1.98
N TYR A 4 6.66 -25.36 1.15
CA TYR A 4 6.60 -23.95 0.77
C TYR A 4 5.85 -23.22 1.87
N ASN A 5 6.59 -22.71 2.86
CA ASN A 5 6.06 -21.76 3.82
C ASN A 5 5.75 -20.44 3.09
N TYR A 6 4.57 -20.38 2.48
CA TYR A 6 3.88 -19.11 2.29
C TYR A 6 3.38 -18.69 3.67
N ASP A 7 4.19 -17.92 4.38
CA ASP A 7 3.73 -17.13 5.52
C ASP A 7 2.80 -16.03 4.95
N LYS A 8 1.60 -16.44 4.51
CA LYS A 8 0.45 -15.55 4.34
C LYS A 8 -0.02 -15.21 5.74
N SER A 9 0.81 -14.45 6.46
CA SER A 9 0.31 -13.57 7.50
C SER A 9 -0.66 -12.63 6.80
N TRP A 10 -1.95 -13.01 6.74
CA TRP A 10 -3.02 -12.11 6.35
C TRP A 10 -3.01 -11.02 7.41
N VAL A 11 -2.25 -9.94 7.16
CA VAL A 11 -2.41 -8.72 7.92
C VAL A 11 -3.88 -8.38 7.77
N ASP A 12 -4.62 -8.39 8.89
CA ASP A 12 -6.04 -8.10 8.86
C ASP A 12 -6.23 -6.76 8.11
N TYR A 13 -7.22 -6.65 7.24
CA TYR A 13 -7.49 -5.43 6.47
C TYR A 13 -7.49 -4.17 7.37
N ARG A 14 -7.94 -4.34 8.62
CA ARG A 14 -7.91 -3.30 9.65
C ARG A 14 -6.49 -2.95 10.11
N GLU A 15 -5.63 -3.94 10.33
CA GLU A 15 -4.21 -3.74 10.67
C GLU A 15 -3.45 -3.10 9.51
N GLN A 16 -3.72 -3.50 8.26
CA GLN A 16 -3.14 -2.90 7.07
C GLN A 16 -3.51 -1.42 6.94
N LYS A 17 -4.77 -1.07 7.24
CA LYS A 17 -5.25 0.32 7.27
C LYS A 17 -4.59 1.13 8.39
N MET A 18 -4.38 0.54 9.57
CA MET A 18 -3.66 1.17 10.68
C MET A 18 -2.19 1.43 10.33
N LEU A 19 -1.50 0.42 9.79
CA LEU A 19 -0.12 0.52 9.33
C LEU A 19 0.02 1.60 8.26
N THR A 20 -0.89 1.63 7.29
CA THR A 20 -0.88 2.63 6.21
C THR A 20 -1.05 4.05 6.78
N LYS A 21 -2.01 4.28 7.69
CA LYS A 21 -2.20 5.60 8.31
C LYS A 21 -0.98 6.12 9.05
N SER A 22 -0.19 5.23 9.68
CA SER A 22 1.03 5.63 10.39
C SER A 22 2.15 6.14 9.47
N GLN A 23 2.06 5.89 8.16
CA GLN A 23 3.05 6.33 7.17
C GLN A 23 2.64 7.62 6.44
N VAL A 24 1.53 8.25 6.82
CA VAL A 24 1.10 9.54 6.24
C VAL A 24 2.20 10.58 6.41
N GLY A 25 2.50 11.31 5.34
CA GLY A 25 3.60 12.27 5.23
C GLY A 25 4.92 11.65 4.76
N LYS A 26 5.05 10.32 4.74
CA LYS A 26 6.29 9.64 4.31
C LYS A 26 6.29 9.33 2.81
N ARG A 27 7.49 9.23 2.24
CA ARG A 27 7.68 8.68 0.90
C ARG A 27 7.51 7.18 0.95
N VAL A 28 6.68 6.64 0.08
CA VAL A 28 6.33 5.22 0.06
C VAL A 28 6.35 4.67 -1.35
N LYS A 29 6.59 3.37 -1.45
CA LYS A 29 6.31 2.53 -2.60
C LYS A 29 5.10 1.66 -2.27
N ILE A 30 4.10 1.70 -3.13
CA ILE A 30 2.88 0.92 -3.00
C ILE A 30 2.85 -0.14 -4.11
N PHE A 31 2.76 -1.41 -3.71
CA PHE A 31 2.50 -2.53 -4.61
C PHE A 31 0.99 -2.70 -4.72
N TYR A 32 0.47 -2.54 -5.92
CA TYR A 32 -0.96 -2.50 -6.19
C TYR A 32 -1.32 -3.53 -7.24
N ASN A 33 -2.38 -4.32 -7.00
CA ASN A 33 -2.90 -5.30 -7.94
C ASN A 33 -4.37 -5.05 -8.21
N HIS A 34 -4.67 -4.68 -9.45
CA HIS A 34 -6.02 -4.48 -9.92
C HIS A 34 -6.35 -5.51 -10.99
N ARG A 35 -7.27 -6.43 -10.66
CA ARG A 35 -7.75 -7.48 -11.58
C ARG A 35 -6.62 -8.33 -12.19
N GLY A 36 -5.63 -8.69 -11.37
CA GLY A 36 -4.48 -9.51 -11.79
C GLY A 36 -3.38 -8.73 -12.52
N ARG A 37 -3.48 -7.40 -12.59
CA ARG A 37 -2.42 -6.52 -13.11
C ARG A 37 -1.73 -5.84 -11.96
N GLU A 38 -0.49 -6.23 -11.74
CA GLU A 38 0.38 -5.66 -10.72
C GLU A 38 1.06 -4.39 -11.23
N LYS A 39 1.11 -3.37 -10.38
CA LYS A 39 1.75 -2.09 -10.66
C LYS A 39 2.32 -1.49 -9.38
N ASN A 40 3.47 -0.83 -9.50
CA ASN A 40 4.10 -0.10 -8.41
C ASN A 40 3.80 1.40 -8.53
N PHE A 41 3.45 2.01 -7.41
CA PHE A 41 3.27 3.46 -7.28
C PHE A 41 4.29 4.01 -6.30
N TYR A 42 4.84 5.18 -6.61
CA TYR A 42 5.83 5.86 -5.79
C TYR A 42 5.37 7.28 -5.54
N GLY A 43 5.43 7.73 -4.29
CA GLY A 43 4.99 9.08 -3.94
C GLY A 43 5.02 9.32 -2.44
N VAL A 44 4.47 10.46 -2.03
CA VAL A 44 4.25 10.79 -0.62
C VAL A 44 2.84 10.37 -0.25
N LEU A 45 2.70 9.56 0.80
CA LEU A 45 1.38 9.18 1.30
C LEU A 45 0.72 10.40 1.94
N LYS A 46 -0.33 10.97 1.34
CA LYS A 46 -0.97 12.20 1.83
C LYS A 46 -2.05 11.92 2.85
N SER A 47 -2.90 10.95 2.58
CA SER A 47 -4.06 10.67 3.41
C SER A 47 -4.57 9.25 3.18
N VAL A 48 -5.37 8.75 4.11
CA VAL A 48 -6.08 7.47 4.00
C VAL A 48 -7.52 7.69 4.44
N HIS A 49 -8.44 7.67 3.47
CA HIS A 49 -9.86 7.96 3.65
C HIS A 49 -10.70 6.74 3.32
N GLY A 50 -11.48 6.25 4.28
CA GLY A 50 -12.30 5.06 4.07
C GLY A 50 -11.44 3.88 3.60
N ASP A 51 -11.68 3.44 2.37
CA ASP A 51 -10.98 2.33 1.73
C ASP A 51 -10.02 2.79 0.63
N GLU A 52 -9.62 4.06 0.64
CA GLU A 52 -8.74 4.68 -0.34
C GLU A 52 -7.52 5.32 0.31
N ILE A 53 -6.42 5.26 -0.41
CA ILE A 53 -5.16 5.93 -0.14
C ILE A 53 -4.99 7.07 -1.14
N GLU A 54 -4.68 8.26 -0.65
CA GLU A 54 -4.19 9.35 -1.48
C GLU A 54 -2.65 9.36 -1.48
N LEU A 55 -2.06 9.17 -2.65
CA LEU A 55 -0.62 9.21 -2.87
C LEU A 55 -0.28 10.39 -3.77
N GLU A 56 0.50 11.35 -3.29
CA GLU A 56 1.02 12.43 -4.11
C GLU A 56 2.24 11.95 -4.90
N GLN A 57 2.09 11.88 -6.21
CA GLN A 57 3.16 11.55 -7.14
C GLN A 57 3.54 12.80 -7.95
N LYS A 58 4.74 13.31 -7.72
CA LYS A 58 5.27 14.54 -8.33
C LYS A 58 4.40 15.78 -8.03
N ARG A 59 3.35 16.00 -8.81
CA ARG A 59 2.40 17.14 -8.71
C ARG A 59 0.95 16.71 -8.94
N GLN A 60 0.68 15.41 -8.85
CA GLN A 60 -0.66 14.84 -9.03
C GLN A 60 -0.97 13.91 -7.87
N SER A 61 -2.21 13.98 -7.36
CA SER A 61 -2.72 13.00 -6.39
C SER A 61 -3.23 11.77 -7.13
N VAL A 62 -2.82 10.60 -6.68
CA VAL A 62 -3.26 9.29 -7.15
C VAL A 62 -4.04 8.63 -6.03
N TYR A 63 -5.26 8.18 -6.33
CA TYR A 63 -6.11 7.49 -5.37
C TYR A 63 -6.07 5.99 -5.65
N LEU A 64 -5.73 5.20 -4.63
CA LEU A 64 -5.60 3.74 -4.71
C LEU A 64 -6.51 3.09 -3.67
N ARG A 65 -7.26 2.06 -4.06
CA ARG A 65 -8.13 1.35 -3.12
C ARG A 65 -7.30 0.39 -2.26
N LEU A 66 -7.45 0.48 -0.94
CA LEU A 66 -6.77 -0.35 0.05
C LEU A 66 -6.90 -1.87 -0.22
N PRO A 67 -8.08 -2.42 -0.61
CA PRO A 67 -8.20 -3.85 -0.90
C PRO A 67 -7.32 -4.34 -2.07
N GLU A 68 -6.88 -3.42 -2.92
CA GLU A 68 -6.04 -3.71 -4.10
C GLU A 68 -4.56 -3.38 -3.82
N VAL A 69 -4.26 -2.81 -2.65
CA VAL A 69 -2.90 -2.62 -2.17
C VAL A 69 -2.43 -3.93 -1.55
N ILE A 70 -1.41 -4.53 -2.14
CA ILE A 70 -0.79 -5.75 -1.64
C ILE A 70 0.18 -5.41 -0.51
N ALA A 71 1.02 -4.40 -0.72
CA ALA A 71 2.04 -4.01 0.23
C ALA A 71 2.36 -2.52 0.12
N LEU A 72 2.85 -1.96 1.21
CA LEU A 72 3.35 -0.59 1.29
C LEU A 72 4.72 -0.62 1.98
N GLU A 73 5.72 -0.10 1.29
CA GLU A 73 7.08 0.06 1.78
C GLU A 73 7.38 1.53 1.97
N VAL A 74 7.94 1.90 3.11
CA VAL A 74 8.44 3.26 3.34
C VAL A 74 9.82 3.37 2.71
N ILE A 75 10.04 4.43 1.93
CA ILE A 75 11.34 4.74 1.36
C ILE A 75 11.95 5.83 2.26
N GLU A 76 12.82 5.40 3.16
CA GLU A 76 13.71 6.32 3.89
C GLU A 76 14.86 6.76 2.96
N ASP A 77 15.45 7.93 3.22
CA ASP A 77 16.70 8.37 2.56
C ASP A 77 17.90 7.56 3.08
#